data_AF-A0A183NMT5-F1
#
_entry.id   AF-A0A183NMT5-F1
#
_cell.length_a   1.000
_cell.length_b   1.000
_cell.length_c   1.000
_cell.angle_alpha   90.00
_cell.angle_beta   90.00
_cell.angle_gamma   90.00
#
_symmetry.space_group_name_H-M   'P 1'
#
loop_
_entity.id
_entity.type
_entity.pdbx_description
1 polymer ?
#
loop_
_entity_poly.entity_id
_entity_poly.type
_entity_poly.pdbx_seq_one_letter_code
_entity_poly.pdbx_strand_id
1 'polypeptide(L)'
;MFNVSFSPLHVFILILILDVGPAKVTTSTKTFYEYLDNVYTQGGGDCPEMTITGIELALEASRPNSLIYVFTDSSAKDYNRTERVLNLIQQKQSQVS
;
A
#
# COMPACT_ATOMS: atom_id res chain seq x y z
N MET A 1 -17.86 7.55 3.25
CA MET A 1 -17.81 6.14 2.80
C MET A 1 -17.20 6.15 1.41
N PHE A 2 -15.97 5.66 1.25
CA PHE A 2 -15.33 5.58 -0.08
C PHE A 2 -16.07 4.54 -0.91
N ASN A 3 -16.69 4.95 -2.02
CA ASN A 3 -17.42 4.05 -2.91
C ASN A 3 -16.49 3.67 -4.06
N VAL A 4 -15.66 2.64 -3.85
CA VAL A 4 -14.80 2.07 -4.89
C VAL A 4 -15.42 0.76 -5.36
N SER A 5 -15.65 0.63 -6.66
CA SER A 5 -16.12 -0.62 -7.28
C SER A 5 -14.95 -1.59 -7.42
N PHE A 6 -15.06 -2.77 -6.82
CA PHE A 6 -13.98 -3.75 -6.76
C PHE A 6 -14.30 -4.96 -7.66
N SER A 7 -13.40 -5.29 -8.59
CA SER A 7 -13.50 -6.53 -9.38
C SER A 7 -12.72 -7.67 -8.70
N PRO A 8 -13.15 -8.95 -8.85
CA PRO A 8 -12.53 -10.11 -8.23
C PRO A 8 -11.09 -10.42 -8.68
N LEU A 9 -10.55 -9.66 -9.64
CA LEU A 9 -9.17 -9.80 -10.14
C LEU A 9 -8.15 -8.92 -9.40
N HIS A 10 -8.60 -8.01 -8.54
CA HIS A 10 -7.72 -7.07 -7.86
C HIS A 10 -7.19 -7.66 -6.55
N VAL A 11 -5.87 -7.58 -6.38
CA VAL A 11 -5.21 -7.81 -5.08
C VAL A 11 -5.14 -6.47 -4.37
N PHE A 12 -5.70 -6.42 -3.17
CA PHE A 12 -5.61 -5.28 -2.27
C PHE A 12 -4.40 -5.45 -1.38
N ILE A 13 -3.52 -4.44 -1.39
CA ILE A 13 -2.37 -4.40 -0.50
C ILE A 13 -2.50 -3.16 0.35
N LEU A 14 -2.61 -3.38 1.66
CA LEU A 14 -2.62 -2.33 2.67
C LEU A 14 -1.23 -2.25 3.28
N ILE A 15 -0.67 -1.04 3.28
CA ILE A 15 0.61 -0.73 3.90
C ILE A 15 0.34 0.27 5.01
N LEU A 16 0.69 -0.09 6.24
CA LEU A 16 0.64 0.78 7.41
C LEU A 16 2.07 1.10 7.81
N ILE A 17 2.46 2.36 7.74
CA ILE A 17 3.85 2.77 7.91
C ILE A 17 3.98 3.54 9.22
N LEU A 18 3.65 2.89 10.33
CA LEU A 18 3.86 3.44 11.69
C LEU A 18 5.04 2.74 12.39
N ASP A 19 5.25 1.49 12.04
CA ASP A 19 6.44 0.69 12.32
C ASP A 19 6.34 -0.47 11.32
N VAL A 20 7.40 -0.85 10.63
CA VAL A 20 7.32 -1.66 9.39
C VAL A 20 6.75 -3.06 9.68
N GLY A 21 5.42 -3.19 9.67
CA GLY A 21 4.70 -4.44 9.72
C GLY A 21 4.64 -5.07 8.32
N PRO A 22 4.50 -6.41 8.22
CA PRO A 22 4.38 -7.06 6.93
C PRO A 22 3.13 -6.58 6.20
N ALA A 23 3.26 -6.31 4.89
CA ALA A 23 2.15 -5.93 4.03
C ALA A 23 0.99 -6.93 4.15
N LYS A 24 -0.23 -6.41 4.29
CA LYS A 24 -1.43 -7.25 4.34
C LYS A 24 -1.98 -7.37 2.92
N VAL A 25 -2.11 -8.60 2.43
CA VAL A 25 -2.50 -8.90 1.05
C VAL A 25 -3.81 -9.70 1.06
N THR A 26 -4.82 -9.25 0.31
CA THR A 26 -6.09 -9.97 0.19
C THR A 26 -6.78 -9.71 -1.15
N THR A 27 -7.58 -10.66 -1.62
CA THR A 27 -8.51 -10.48 -2.76
C THR A 27 -9.97 -10.35 -2.29
N SER A 28 -10.22 -10.44 -0.98
CA SER A 28 -11.54 -10.34 -0.36
C SER A 28 -11.80 -8.89 0.04
N THR A 29 -12.81 -8.26 -0.57
CA THR A 29 -13.24 -6.90 -0.18
C THR A 29 -13.63 -6.83 1.29
N LYS A 30 -14.28 -7.88 1.83
CA LYS A 30 -14.64 -7.95 3.26
C LYS A 30 -13.40 -7.90 4.14
N THR A 31 -12.40 -8.72 3.81
CA THR A 31 -11.14 -8.78 4.57
C THR A 31 -10.34 -7.50 4.44
N PHE A 32 -10.41 -6.82 3.28
CA PHE A 32 -9.80 -5.51 3.11
C PHE A 32 -10.44 -4.47 4.04
N TYR A 33 -11.77 -4.42 4.11
CA TYR A 33 -12.47 -3.55 5.06
C TYR A 33 -12.15 -3.91 6.52
N GLU A 34 -12.07 -5.19 6.87
CA GLU A 34 -11.63 -5.62 8.20
C GLU A 34 -10.21 -5.11 8.51
N TYR A 35 -9.29 -5.13 7.54
CA TYR A 35 -7.96 -4.56 7.74
C TYR A 35 -8.02 -3.05 7.96
N LEU A 36 -8.84 -2.33 7.20
CA LEU A 36 -9.05 -0.88 7.36
C LEU A 36 -9.64 -0.52 8.73
N ASP A 37 -10.66 -1.25 9.19
CA ASP A 37 -11.32 -0.99 10.49
C ASP A 37 -10.37 -1.23 11.68
N ASN A 38 -9.34 -2.06 11.50
CA ASN A 38 -8.33 -2.35 12.51
C ASN A 38 -7.05 -1.51 12.36
N VAL A 39 -7.04 -0.53 11.44
CA VAL A 39 -5.95 0.44 11.37
C VAL A 39 -6.07 1.39 12.56
N TYR A 40 -5.14 1.26 13.50
CA TYR A 40 -5.00 2.18 14.62
C TYR A 40 -3.69 2.92 14.50
N THR A 41 -3.75 4.26 14.48
CA THR A 41 -2.56 5.09 14.49
C THR A 41 -2.17 5.38 15.95
N GLN A 42 -1.00 4.90 16.39
CA GLN A 42 -0.37 5.44 17.60
C GLN A 42 0.47 6.63 17.15
N GLY A 43 0.25 7.81 17.77
CA GLY A 43 0.87 9.07 17.37
C GLY A 43 2.39 8.96 17.21
N GLY A 44 2.90 9.48 16.10
CA GLY A 44 4.29 9.36 15.66
C GLY A 44 5.28 10.15 16.52
N GLY A 45 6.42 9.51 16.78
CA GLY A 45 7.65 10.15 17.24
C GLY A 45 8.72 9.97 16.17
N ASP A 46 9.24 11.08 15.66
CA ASP A 46 10.40 11.25 14.77
C ASP A 46 11.00 9.97 14.17
N CYS A 47 10.34 9.43 13.14
CA CYS A 47 10.97 8.50 12.24
C CYS A 47 10.50 8.83 10.82
N PRO A 48 11.43 9.20 9.91
CA PRO A 48 11.02 9.43 8.54
C PRO A 48 10.52 8.10 7.94
N GLU A 49 9.36 8.10 7.31
CA GLU A 49 8.69 6.87 6.89
C GLU A 49 9.36 6.28 5.63
N MET A 50 9.50 4.94 5.59
CA MET A 50 10.03 4.20 4.43
C MET A 50 8.90 3.85 3.44
N THR A 51 8.07 4.85 3.13
CA THR A 51 6.83 4.71 2.37
C THR A 51 7.07 4.14 0.97
N ILE A 52 8.13 4.62 0.29
CA ILE A 52 8.40 4.19 -1.09
C ILE A 52 8.86 2.73 -1.14
N THR A 53 9.64 2.30 -0.15
CA THR A 53 10.05 0.89 0.02
C THR A 53 8.85 0.00 0.30
N GLY A 54 7.90 0.44 1.12
CA GLY A 54 6.64 -0.27 1.33
C GLY A 54 5.90 -0.49 0.01
N ILE A 55 5.74 0.58 -0.78
CA ILE A 55 5.07 0.52 -2.09
C ILE A 55 5.80 -0.44 -3.03
N GLU A 56 7.13 -0.41 -3.06
CA GLU A 56 7.95 -1.32 -3.87
C GLU A 56 7.66 -2.78 -3.52
N LEU A 57 7.69 -3.15 -2.23
CA LEU A 57 7.40 -4.51 -1.77
C LEU A 57 5.97 -4.96 -2.11
N ALA A 58 5.00 -4.05 -1.95
CA ALA A 58 3.62 -4.30 -2.33
C ALA A 58 3.50 -4.55 -3.84
N LEU A 59 4.12 -3.70 -4.66
CA LEU A 59 4.17 -3.88 -6.09
C LEU A 59 4.85 -5.20 -6.46
N GLU A 60 5.95 -5.61 -5.82
CA GLU A 60 6.62 -6.88 -6.11
C GLU A 60 5.73 -8.09 -5.81
N ALA A 61 5.00 -8.07 -4.69
CA ALA A 61 4.06 -9.12 -4.30
C ALA A 61 2.75 -9.13 -5.11
N SER A 62 2.41 -8.02 -5.77
CA SER A 62 1.14 -7.87 -6.48
C SER A 62 1.08 -8.63 -7.80
N ARG A 63 -0.14 -8.93 -8.25
CA ARG A 63 -0.41 -9.38 -9.63
C ARG A 63 -0.56 -8.16 -10.56
N PRO A 64 -0.41 -8.33 -11.88
CA PRO A 64 -0.75 -7.26 -12.82
C PRO A 64 -2.16 -6.71 -12.59
N ASN A 65 -2.35 -5.41 -12.80
CA ASN A 65 -3.59 -4.66 -12.59
C ASN A 65 -4.07 -4.59 -11.15
N SER A 66 -3.24 -4.88 -10.15
CA SER A 66 -3.62 -4.74 -8.73
C SER A 66 -3.81 -3.27 -8.31
N LEU A 67 -4.65 -3.05 -7.29
CA LEU A 67 -4.86 -1.76 -6.64
C LEU A 67 -4.13 -1.75 -5.29
N ILE A 68 -3.25 -0.78 -5.10
CA ILE A 68 -2.45 -0.63 -3.88
C ILE A 68 -2.88 0.66 -3.19
N TYR A 69 -3.23 0.57 -1.91
CA TYR A 69 -3.65 1.70 -1.10
C TYR A 69 -2.61 1.97 -0.02
N VAL A 70 -2.10 3.20 0.03
CA VAL A 70 -1.05 3.61 0.95
C VAL A 70 -1.64 4.58 1.97
N PHE A 71 -1.57 4.22 3.25
CA PHE A 71 -1.99 5.10 4.35
C PHE A 71 -0.78 5.45 5.20
N THR A 72 -0.48 6.74 5.28
CA THR A 72 0.72 7.31 5.88
C THR A 72 0.36 8.67 6.49
N ASP A 73 0.87 8.98 7.67
CA ASP A 73 0.68 10.27 8.34
C ASP A 73 1.92 11.17 8.27
N SER A 74 3.04 10.68 7.74
CA SER A 74 4.27 11.44 7.49
C SER A 74 4.70 11.43 6.02
N SER A 75 5.64 12.31 5.70
CA SER A 75 6.31 12.29 4.40
C SER A 75 7.33 11.14 4.35
N ALA A 76 7.50 10.55 3.16
CA ALA A 76 8.53 9.53 2.94
C ALA A 76 9.95 10.13 3.13
N LYS A 77 10.96 9.29 3.40
CA LYS A 77 12.39 9.69 3.29
C LYS A 77 13.17 9.03 2.16
N ASP A 78 12.59 7.98 1.57
CA ASP A 78 13.23 7.10 0.60
C ASP A 78 12.83 7.42 -0.84
N TYR A 79 12.74 8.72 -1.15
CA TYR A 79 12.38 9.22 -2.49
C TYR A 79 13.32 8.73 -3.60
N ASN A 80 14.56 8.35 -3.28
CA ASN A 80 15.51 7.79 -4.24
C ASN A 80 15.02 6.48 -4.90
N ARG A 81 14.00 5.82 -4.34
CA ARG A 81 13.39 4.61 -4.91
C ARG A 81 12.22 4.89 -5.88
N THR A 82 11.84 6.16 -6.06
CA THR A 82 10.65 6.54 -6.83
C THR A 82 10.70 6.02 -8.27
N GLU A 83 11.85 6.09 -8.95
CA GLU A 83 11.98 5.56 -10.32
C GLU A 83 11.71 4.06 -10.41
N ARG A 84 12.18 3.30 -9.42
CA ARG A 84 11.95 1.85 -9.36
C ARG A 84 10.47 1.54 -9.17
N VAL A 85 9.79 2.28 -8.30
CA VAL A 85 8.35 2.17 -8.08
C VAL A 85 7.57 2.52 -9.36
N LEU A 86 7.91 3.62 -10.04
CA LEU A 86 7.26 4.01 -11.30
C LEU A 86 7.42 2.94 -12.39
N ASN A 87 8.60 2.33 -12.50
CA ASN A 87 8.83 1.23 -13.42
C ASN A 87 7.97 0.01 -13.10
N LEU A 88 7.84 -0.37 -11.82
CA LEU A 88 7.00 -1.48 -11.40
C LEU A 88 5.51 -1.21 -11.64
N ILE A 89 5.05 0.02 -11.38
CA ILE A 89 3.67 0.47 -11.68
C ILE A 89 3.38 0.27 -13.16
N GLN A 90 4.26 0.75 -14.04
CA GLN A 90 4.09 0.60 -15.49
C GLN A 90 4.15 -0.87 -15.93
N GLN A 91 5.12 -1.65 -15.44
CA GLN A 91 5.25 -3.06 -15.81
C GLN A 91 4.03 -3.88 -15.39
N LYS A 92 3.48 -3.60 -14.21
CA LYS A 92 2.33 -4.34 -13.67
C LYS A 92 0.99 -3.74 -14.06
N GLN A 93 0.96 -2.55 -14.68
CA GLN A 93 -0.28 -1.81 -14.93
C GLN A 93 -1.10 -1.63 -13.64
N SER A 94 -0.42 -1.54 -12.50
CA SER A 94 -1.04 -1.40 -11.18
C SER A 94 -1.39 0.06 -10.93
N GLN A 95 -2.40 0.29 -10.09
CA GLN A 95 -2.70 1.62 -9.57
C GLN A 95 -2.21 1.70 -8.13
N VAL A 96 -1.51 2.79 -7.80
CA VAL A 96 -1.12 3.13 -6.43
C VAL A 96 -1.84 4.43 -6.08
N SER A 97 -2.54 4.46 -4.94
CA SER A 97 -3.34 5.60 -4.50
C SER A 97 -3.21 5.88 -3.02
#